data_AF-A0A947C7D7-F1
#
_entry.id   AF-A0A947C7D7-F1
#
_cell.length_a   1.000
_cell.length_b   1.000
_cell.length_c   1.000
_cell.angle_alpha   90.00
_cell.angle_beta   90.00
_cell.angle_gamma   90.00
#
_symmetry.space_group_name_H-M   'P 1'
#
loop_
_entity.id
_entity.type
_entity.pdbx_description
1 polymer ?
#
loop_
_entity_poly.entity_id
_entity_poly.type
_entity_poly.pdbx_seq_one_letter_code
_entity_poly.pdbx_strand_id
1 'polypeptide(L)'
;MRPLIDILSAGGSSLSRHPRSNGFTTIELLVGVAIVGILAAVTIPSFKGYVYRGRVTEAVTVLNEIKTRQEAYRSRFGNYAAVSGNTWGTFTPAAVPGSQAVGWPSSPAWEQLGIRPPGFVRFRYATIAGFPQEAPPASTNLEWDRNFWYAAQAEGDLDDDGDTFILEVYSQSRNMFNSAAGTGGWE
;
A
#
# COMPACT_ATOMS: atom_id res chain seq x y z
N MET A 1 71.50 19.56 67.64
CA MET A 1 72.50 20.33 66.85
C MET A 1 72.79 19.62 65.53
N ARG A 2 72.16 20.06 64.43
CA ARG A 2 72.78 20.51 63.16
C ARG A 2 71.66 21.04 62.23
N PRO A 3 71.96 21.99 61.33
CA PRO A 3 71.03 23.04 60.91
C PRO A 3 70.70 23.03 59.39
N LEU A 4 69.73 23.88 59.03
CA LEU A 4 69.60 24.73 57.82
C LEU A 4 69.84 24.18 56.39
N ILE A 5 68.85 24.51 55.54
CA ILE A 5 68.95 24.97 54.13
C ILE A 5 68.94 23.89 53.01
N ASP A 6 67.89 23.87 52.16
CA ASP A 6 67.96 24.47 50.82
C ASP A 6 66.55 24.54 50.17
N ILE A 7 65.92 25.72 50.03
CA ILE A 7 65.77 26.58 48.84
C ILE A 7 65.38 25.88 47.50
N LEU A 8 64.32 26.41 46.88
CA LEU A 8 63.95 26.35 45.45
C LEU A 8 63.50 25.01 44.86
N SER A 9 62.28 24.98 44.30
CA SER A 9 62.12 25.12 42.84
C SER A 9 60.67 24.89 42.40
N ALA A 10 60.13 25.92 41.77
CA ALA A 10 59.10 25.88 40.74
C ALA A 10 57.76 25.21 41.07
N GLY A 11 56.82 26.02 41.56
CA GLY A 11 55.41 25.87 41.22
C GLY A 11 55.23 26.06 39.70
N GLY A 12 55.32 24.97 38.94
CA GLY A 12 54.85 24.92 37.56
C GLY A 12 53.33 24.82 37.56
N SER A 13 52.64 25.97 37.56
CA SER A 13 51.21 26.03 37.30
C SER A 13 50.94 25.65 35.85
N SER A 14 50.76 24.35 35.63
CA SER A 14 50.14 23.79 34.43
C SER A 14 48.77 24.43 34.24
N LEU A 15 48.69 25.46 33.39
CA LEU A 15 47.43 26.04 32.96
C LEU A 15 46.70 25.03 32.07
N SER A 16 45.86 24.19 32.70
CA SER A 16 44.93 23.30 32.00
C SER A 16 43.94 24.14 31.20
N ARG A 17 44.23 24.31 29.90
CA ARG A 17 43.38 25.02 28.95
C ARG A 17 42.08 24.23 28.81
N HIS A 18 41.02 24.68 29.48
CA HIS A 18 39.69 24.11 29.31
C HIS A 18 39.24 24.40 27.87
N PRO A 19 38.92 23.37 27.06
CA PRO A 19 38.34 23.60 25.75
C PRO A 19 37.00 24.32 25.95
N ARG A 20 36.82 25.45 25.25
CA ARG A 20 35.55 26.19 25.29
C ARG A 20 34.49 25.32 24.62
N SER A 21 33.50 24.89 25.39
CA SER A 21 32.29 24.27 24.86
C SER A 21 31.50 25.33 24.11
N ASN A 22 31.63 25.35 22.78
CA ASN A 22 30.78 26.19 21.93
C ASN A 22 29.38 25.57 21.94
N GLY A 23 28.42 26.26 22.58
CA GLY A 23 27.00 25.93 22.51
C GLY A 23 26.35 26.52 21.26
N PHE A 24 25.30 25.87 20.75
CA PHE A 24 24.45 26.42 19.70
C PHE A 24 23.71 27.67 20.17
N THR A 25 23.60 28.65 19.29
CA THR A 25 22.78 29.83 19.54
C THR A 25 21.29 29.54 19.33
N THR A 26 20.42 30.26 20.04
CA THR A 26 18.96 30.16 19.81
C THR A 26 18.59 30.55 18.38
N ILE A 27 19.34 31.47 17.76
CA ILE A 27 19.08 31.90 16.39
C ILE A 27 19.46 30.83 15.35
N GLU A 28 20.55 30.08 15.57
CA GLU A 28 20.90 28.93 14.71
C GLU A 28 19.81 27.87 14.74
N LEU A 29 19.25 27.61 15.92
CA LEU A 29 18.15 26.67 16.05
C LEU A 29 16.88 27.19 15.37
N LEU A 30 16.56 28.48 15.49
CA LEU A 30 15.40 29.10 14.83
C LEU A 30 15.50 29.03 13.29
N VAL A 31 16.67 29.37 12.73
CA VAL A 31 16.89 29.27 11.28
C VAL A 31 16.83 27.81 10.82
N GLY A 32 17.40 26.87 11.59
CA GLY A 32 17.31 25.44 11.29
C GLY A 32 15.88 24.92 11.26
N VAL A 33 15.06 25.26 12.26
CA VAL A 33 13.64 24.87 12.32
C VAL A 33 12.85 25.50 11.17
N ALA A 34 13.13 26.76 10.81
CA ALA A 34 12.48 27.42 9.68
C ALA A 34 12.76 26.70 8.35
N ILE A 35 14.02 26.31 8.11
CA ILE A 35 14.41 25.56 6.90
C ILE A 35 13.71 24.19 6.87
N VAL A 36 13.75 23.42 7.98
CA VAL A 36 13.10 22.11 8.07
C VAL A 36 11.58 22.24 7.88
N GLY A 37 10.95 23.29 8.42
CA GLY A 37 9.52 23.56 8.25
C GLY A 37 9.12 23.79 6.80
N ILE A 38 9.89 24.60 6.04
CA ILE A 38 9.66 24.85 4.62
C ILE A 38 9.84 23.55 3.80
N LEU A 39 10.91 22.79 4.07
CA LEU A 39 11.17 21.52 3.40
C LEU A 39 10.05 20.49 3.67
N ALA A 40 9.60 20.38 4.91
CA ALA A 40 8.52 19.47 5.29
C ALA A 40 7.21 19.82 4.59
N ALA A 41 6.87 21.10 4.48
CA ALA A 41 5.64 21.57 3.85
C ALA A 41 5.52 21.13 2.37
N VAL A 42 6.62 21.11 1.63
CA VAL A 42 6.65 20.68 0.21
C VAL A 42 6.81 19.16 0.08
N THR A 43 7.56 18.53 0.99
CA THR A 43 7.93 17.10 0.87
C THR A 43 6.80 16.15 1.27
N ILE A 44 6.00 16.49 2.28
CA ILE A 44 4.93 15.60 2.76
C ILE A 44 3.87 15.28 1.68
N PRO A 45 3.28 16.25 0.96
CA PRO A 45 2.27 15.93 -0.05
C PRO A 45 2.83 15.13 -1.23
N SER A 46 4.07 15.40 -1.65
CA SER A 46 4.71 14.67 -2.74
C SER A 46 5.05 13.22 -2.38
N PHE A 47 5.47 12.96 -1.13
CA PHE A 47 5.75 11.61 -0.66
C PHE A 47 4.49 10.74 -0.60
N LYS A 48 3.32 11.31 -0.23
CA LYS A 48 2.04 10.58 -0.23
C LYS A 48 1.74 9.99 -1.62
N GLY A 49 1.77 10.78 -2.69
CA GLY A 49 1.49 10.28 -4.04
C GLY A 49 2.39 9.12 -4.49
N TYR A 50 3.66 9.10 -4.06
CA TYR A 50 4.57 7.97 -4.34
C TYR A 50 4.14 6.69 -3.63
N VAL A 51 3.77 6.79 -2.35
CA VAL A 51 3.29 5.65 -1.57
C VAL A 51 2.02 5.07 -2.21
N TYR A 52 1.06 5.91 -2.62
CA TYR A 52 -0.20 5.45 -3.21
C TYR A 52 0.02 4.64 -4.49
N ARG A 53 0.88 5.11 -5.40
CA ARG A 53 1.23 4.36 -6.63
C ARG A 53 1.87 3.01 -6.31
N GLY A 54 2.72 2.96 -5.27
CA GLY A 54 3.29 1.71 -4.79
C GLY A 54 2.21 0.74 -4.28
N ARG A 55 1.20 1.24 -3.57
CA ARG A 55 0.06 0.44 -3.10
C ARG A 55 -0.79 -0.07 -4.25
N VAL A 56 -1.12 0.79 -5.22
CA VAL A 56 -1.93 0.40 -6.40
C VAL A 56 -1.23 -0.70 -7.22
N THR A 57 0.10 -0.66 -7.32
CA THR A 57 0.88 -1.68 -8.05
C THR A 57 0.66 -3.10 -7.50
N GLU A 58 0.38 -3.22 -6.20
CA GLU A 58 0.03 -4.49 -5.56
C GLU A 58 -1.27 -5.06 -6.15
N ALA A 59 -2.34 -4.26 -6.18
CA ALA A 59 -3.63 -4.65 -6.74
C ALA A 59 -3.54 -5.01 -8.22
N VAL A 60 -2.80 -4.22 -9.00
CA VAL A 60 -2.55 -4.50 -10.42
C VAL A 60 -1.88 -5.85 -10.61
N THR A 61 -0.91 -6.19 -9.75
CA THR A 61 -0.20 -7.47 -9.82
C THR A 61 -1.15 -8.64 -9.51
N VAL A 62 -1.92 -8.53 -8.43
CA VAL A 62 -2.86 -9.59 -8.01
C VAL A 62 -4.01 -9.76 -9.01
N LEU A 63 -4.57 -8.67 -9.55
CA LEU A 63 -5.63 -8.74 -10.56
C LEU A 63 -5.15 -9.36 -11.88
N ASN A 64 -3.92 -9.06 -12.30
CA ASN A 64 -3.33 -9.73 -13.47
C ASN A 64 -3.08 -11.23 -13.23
N GLU A 65 -2.69 -11.60 -12.01
CA GLU A 65 -2.60 -13.00 -11.63
C GLU A 65 -3.99 -13.65 -11.68
N ILE A 66 -5.02 -13.02 -11.08
CA ILE A 66 -6.42 -13.49 -11.12
C ILE A 66 -6.87 -13.73 -12.56
N LYS A 67 -6.65 -12.77 -13.46
CA LYS A 67 -6.98 -12.92 -14.87
C LYS A 67 -6.32 -14.15 -15.50
N THR A 68 -5.03 -14.33 -15.28
CA THR A 68 -4.28 -15.49 -15.79
C THR A 68 -4.81 -16.80 -15.21
N ARG A 69 -5.11 -16.84 -13.92
CA ARG A 69 -5.66 -18.01 -13.24
C ARG A 69 -7.08 -18.33 -13.70
N GLN A 70 -7.91 -17.33 -13.95
CA GLN A 70 -9.28 -17.51 -14.44
C GLN A 70 -9.30 -18.14 -15.83
N GLU A 71 -8.43 -17.69 -16.74
CA GLU A 71 -8.29 -18.31 -18.07
C GLU A 71 -7.79 -19.77 -17.95
N ALA A 72 -6.80 -20.02 -17.09
CA ALA A 72 -6.31 -21.36 -16.82
C ALA A 72 -7.39 -22.28 -16.21
N TYR A 73 -8.21 -21.73 -15.30
CA TYR A 73 -9.31 -22.44 -14.67
C TYR A 73 -10.39 -22.79 -15.71
N ARG A 74 -10.78 -21.83 -16.57
CA ARG A 74 -11.73 -22.07 -17.65
C ARG A 74 -11.23 -23.10 -18.65
N SER A 75 -9.95 -23.06 -19.00
CA SER A 75 -9.35 -24.07 -19.89
C SER A 75 -9.40 -25.49 -19.30
N ARG A 76 -9.41 -25.63 -17.97
CA ARG A 76 -9.41 -26.94 -17.28
C ARG A 76 -10.81 -27.46 -16.98
N PHE A 77 -11.72 -26.58 -16.58
CA PHE A 77 -13.03 -26.96 -16.06
C PHE A 77 -14.21 -26.56 -16.96
N GLY A 78 -13.96 -25.75 -18.00
CA GLY A 78 -14.98 -25.31 -18.95
C GLY A 78 -15.79 -24.08 -18.53
N ASN A 79 -15.61 -23.59 -17.30
CA ASN A 79 -16.24 -22.38 -16.75
C ASN A 79 -15.24 -21.57 -15.93
N TYR A 80 -15.53 -20.29 -15.66
CA TYR A 80 -14.73 -19.47 -14.76
C TYR A 80 -15.00 -19.81 -13.28
N ALA A 81 -14.04 -19.48 -12.41
CA ALA A 81 -14.18 -19.70 -10.97
C ALA A 81 -14.99 -18.58 -10.32
N ALA A 82 -16.13 -18.93 -9.74
CA ALA A 82 -17.01 -18.04 -8.99
C ALA A 82 -16.59 -17.96 -7.51
N VAL A 83 -15.37 -17.50 -7.21
CA VAL A 83 -14.82 -17.48 -5.84
C VAL A 83 -15.72 -16.74 -4.85
N SER A 84 -16.35 -15.65 -5.30
CA SER A 84 -17.28 -14.82 -4.53
C SER A 84 -18.74 -15.01 -4.97
N GLY A 85 -19.06 -16.08 -5.72
CA GLY A 85 -20.39 -16.32 -6.28
C GLY A 85 -20.64 -15.62 -7.62
N ASN A 86 -21.90 -15.28 -7.90
CA ASN A 86 -22.33 -14.65 -9.16
C ASN A 86 -22.73 -13.16 -9.00
N THR A 87 -22.68 -12.64 -7.77
CA THR A 87 -22.99 -11.24 -7.43
C THR A 87 -21.99 -10.74 -6.41
N TRP A 88 -21.68 -9.45 -6.41
CA TRP A 88 -20.83 -8.85 -5.39
C TRP A 88 -21.40 -9.04 -3.98
N GLY A 89 -20.52 -9.15 -2.99
CA GLY A 89 -20.94 -9.25 -1.58
C GLY A 89 -19.94 -9.95 -0.67
N THR A 90 -19.06 -10.79 -1.24
CA THR A 90 -17.98 -11.45 -0.49
C THR A 90 -16.62 -11.03 -1.03
N PHE A 91 -15.86 -10.34 -0.19
CA PHE A 91 -14.50 -9.91 -0.48
C PHE A 91 -13.50 -10.61 0.45
N THR A 92 -12.26 -10.70 0.01
CA THR A 92 -11.15 -11.29 0.76
C THR A 92 -9.92 -10.38 0.68
N PRO A 93 -9.43 -9.84 1.80
CA PRO A 93 -10.01 -9.87 3.15
C PRO A 93 -11.43 -9.25 3.24
N ALA A 94 -12.17 -9.54 4.31
CA ALA A 94 -13.57 -9.08 4.42
C ALA A 94 -13.68 -7.54 4.58
N ALA A 95 -12.84 -6.97 5.44
CA ALA A 95 -12.76 -5.53 5.61
C ALA A 95 -11.96 -4.89 4.48
N VAL A 96 -12.33 -3.67 4.06
CA VAL A 96 -11.49 -2.85 3.18
C VAL A 96 -10.20 -2.54 3.92
N PRO A 97 -9.02 -2.93 3.41
CA PRO A 97 -7.77 -2.51 4.02
C PRO A 97 -7.59 -1.00 3.84
N GLY A 98 -7.22 -0.36 4.95
CA GLY A 98 -6.94 1.08 5.02
C GLY A 98 -5.46 1.40 4.81
N SER A 99 -4.94 2.38 5.55
CA SER A 99 -3.51 2.72 5.54
C SER A 99 -2.60 1.57 5.97
N GLN A 100 -3.14 0.65 6.79
CA GLN A 100 -2.45 -0.54 7.26
C GLN A 100 -2.82 -1.75 6.40
N ALA A 101 -1.79 -2.46 5.93
CA ALA A 101 -1.97 -3.69 5.18
C ALA A 101 -2.48 -4.82 6.09
N VAL A 102 -3.36 -5.66 5.57
CA VAL A 102 -4.04 -6.76 6.30
C VAL A 102 -3.49 -8.10 5.80
N GLY A 103 -3.30 -9.07 6.70
CA GLY A 103 -2.81 -10.39 6.31
C GLY A 103 -3.79 -11.11 5.39
N TRP A 104 -3.29 -11.77 4.34
CA TRP A 104 -4.14 -12.58 3.48
C TRP A 104 -4.74 -13.78 4.26
N PRO A 105 -6.07 -13.89 4.39
CA PRO A 105 -6.67 -15.01 5.10
C PRO A 105 -6.62 -16.29 4.27
N SER A 106 -6.56 -17.45 4.93
CA SER A 106 -6.74 -18.74 4.26
C SER A 106 -8.16 -18.85 3.70
N SER A 107 -8.30 -19.20 2.43
CA SER A 107 -9.59 -19.38 1.78
C SER A 107 -9.51 -20.49 0.74
N PRO A 108 -10.23 -21.61 0.93
CA PRO A 108 -10.19 -22.74 0.01
C PRO A 108 -10.54 -22.36 -1.43
N ALA A 109 -11.46 -21.41 -1.64
CA ALA A 109 -11.89 -20.99 -2.97
C ALA A 109 -10.81 -20.18 -3.71
N TRP A 110 -10.08 -19.31 -3.01
CA TRP A 110 -8.93 -18.60 -3.58
C TRP A 110 -7.74 -19.54 -3.80
N GLU A 111 -7.52 -20.49 -2.89
CA GLU A 111 -6.50 -21.53 -3.03
C GLU A 111 -6.78 -22.44 -4.23
N GLN A 112 -8.05 -22.76 -4.50
CA GLN A 112 -8.46 -23.53 -5.69
C GLN A 112 -8.18 -22.76 -7.00
N LEU A 113 -8.43 -21.45 -7.03
CA LEU A 113 -8.04 -20.60 -8.15
C LEU A 113 -6.51 -20.47 -8.26
N GLY A 114 -5.79 -20.76 -7.18
CA GLY A 114 -4.32 -20.69 -7.10
C GLY A 114 -3.80 -19.29 -6.82
N ILE A 115 -4.64 -18.42 -6.24
CA ILE A 115 -4.27 -17.06 -5.85
C ILE A 115 -3.86 -17.06 -4.39
N ARG A 116 -2.60 -16.66 -4.14
CA ARG A 116 -2.05 -16.53 -2.80
C ARG A 116 -1.03 -15.38 -2.77
N PRO A 117 -1.49 -14.13 -2.64
CA PRO A 117 -0.60 -12.99 -2.48
C PRO A 117 0.33 -13.21 -1.28
N PRO A 118 1.63 -12.89 -1.39
CA PRO A 118 2.55 -13.07 -0.28
C PRO A 118 2.28 -12.04 0.83
N GLY A 119 1.97 -12.51 2.03
CA GLY A 119 1.97 -11.70 3.25
C GLY A 119 0.74 -10.78 3.41
N PHE A 120 1.00 -9.48 3.56
CA PHE A 120 -0.01 -8.46 3.83
C PHE A 120 -0.46 -7.79 2.53
N VAL A 121 -1.77 -7.60 2.39
CA VAL A 121 -2.41 -6.94 1.25
C VAL A 121 -3.05 -5.61 1.64
N ARG A 122 -3.10 -4.67 0.69
CA ARG A 122 -3.72 -3.34 0.84
C ARG A 122 -5.04 -3.20 0.11
N PHE A 123 -5.46 -4.26 -0.55
CA PHE A 123 -6.73 -4.35 -1.22
C PHE A 123 -7.44 -5.61 -0.75
N ARG A 124 -8.76 -5.55 -0.73
CA ARG A 124 -9.61 -6.74 -0.72
C ARG A 124 -10.02 -7.08 -2.14
N TYR A 125 -10.21 -8.36 -2.40
CA TYR A 125 -10.47 -8.88 -3.72
C TYR A 125 -11.75 -9.70 -3.74
N ALA A 126 -12.47 -9.65 -4.85
CA ALA A 126 -13.59 -10.53 -5.13
C ALA A 126 -13.53 -10.99 -6.58
N THR A 127 -13.95 -12.21 -6.87
CA THR A 127 -14.22 -12.63 -8.25
C THR A 127 -15.61 -13.23 -8.35
N ILE A 128 -16.42 -12.66 -9.22
CA ILE A 128 -17.73 -13.21 -9.57
C ILE A 128 -17.66 -13.83 -10.96
N ALA A 129 -18.44 -14.88 -11.16
CA ALA A 129 -18.55 -15.52 -12.47
C ALA A 129 -19.96 -16.08 -12.68
N GLY A 130 -20.32 -16.23 -13.95
CA GLY A 130 -21.61 -16.80 -14.34
C GLY A 130 -21.52 -17.69 -15.58
N PHE A 131 -22.58 -18.47 -15.74
CA PHE A 131 -22.76 -19.41 -16.84
C PHE A 131 -23.36 -18.73 -18.07
N PRO A 132 -23.34 -19.40 -19.25
CA PRO A 132 -24.10 -18.95 -20.40
C PRO A 132 -25.57 -18.71 -20.04
N GLN A 133 -26.15 -17.65 -20.61
CA GLN A 133 -27.51 -17.16 -20.33
C GLN A 133 -27.72 -16.49 -18.96
N GLU A 134 -26.79 -16.57 -18.01
CA GLU A 134 -26.83 -15.76 -16.80
C GLU A 134 -26.32 -14.35 -17.12
N ALA A 135 -27.16 -13.33 -16.91
CA ALA A 135 -26.74 -11.95 -17.12
C ALA A 135 -25.74 -11.52 -16.03
N PRO A 136 -24.62 -10.87 -16.39
CA PRO A 136 -23.71 -10.31 -15.39
C PRO A 136 -24.41 -9.20 -14.57
N PRO A 137 -23.98 -8.94 -13.31
CA PRO A 137 -24.54 -7.85 -12.53
C PRO A 137 -24.41 -6.51 -13.25
N ALA A 138 -25.45 -5.68 -13.18
CA ALA A 138 -25.48 -4.37 -13.84
C ALA A 138 -24.42 -3.38 -13.35
N SER A 139 -23.77 -3.66 -12.22
CA SER A 139 -22.64 -2.89 -11.70
C SER A 139 -21.28 -3.29 -12.30
N THR A 140 -21.25 -4.18 -13.30
CA THR A 140 -20.03 -4.56 -14.02
C THR A 140 -19.99 -3.91 -15.39
N ASN A 141 -18.81 -3.70 -15.97
CA ASN A 141 -18.64 -3.26 -17.36
C ASN A 141 -18.68 -4.44 -18.36
N LEU A 142 -19.45 -5.49 -18.07
CA LEU A 142 -19.64 -6.63 -18.97
C LEU A 142 -20.85 -6.42 -19.87
N GLU A 143 -20.70 -6.73 -21.15
CA GLU A 143 -21.81 -6.78 -22.08
C GLU A 143 -22.52 -8.14 -21.98
N TRP A 144 -23.84 -8.15 -22.05
CA TRP A 144 -24.58 -9.41 -22.02
C TRP A 144 -24.56 -10.09 -23.40
N ASP A 145 -23.68 -11.07 -23.56
CA ASP A 145 -23.46 -11.83 -24.80
C ASP A 145 -23.95 -13.29 -24.72
N ARG A 146 -24.54 -13.69 -23.59
CA ARG A 146 -24.97 -15.06 -23.25
C ARG A 146 -23.83 -16.09 -23.19
N ASN A 147 -22.58 -15.66 -23.09
CA ASN A 147 -21.43 -16.55 -22.89
C ASN A 147 -21.05 -16.66 -21.40
N PHE A 148 -20.05 -17.50 -21.11
CA PHE A 148 -19.39 -17.51 -19.80
C PHE A 148 -18.72 -16.17 -19.56
N TRP A 149 -18.83 -15.67 -18.32
CA TRP A 149 -18.22 -14.42 -17.94
C TRP A 149 -17.61 -14.51 -16.53
N TYR A 150 -16.61 -13.66 -16.29
CA TYR A 150 -16.14 -13.34 -14.95
C TYR A 150 -15.86 -11.84 -14.84
N ALA A 151 -15.98 -11.33 -13.62
CA ALA A 151 -15.47 -10.03 -13.20
C ALA A 151 -14.66 -10.21 -11.92
N ALA A 152 -13.55 -9.50 -11.80
CA ALA A 152 -12.76 -9.46 -10.59
C ALA A 152 -12.51 -8.01 -10.20
N GLN A 153 -12.62 -7.74 -8.90
CA GLN A 153 -12.56 -6.40 -8.33
C GLN A 153 -11.57 -6.39 -7.17
N ALA A 154 -10.78 -5.33 -7.09
CA ALA A 154 -9.92 -5.00 -5.96
C ALA A 154 -10.38 -3.67 -5.37
N GLU A 155 -10.55 -3.60 -4.05
CA GLU A 155 -10.93 -2.37 -3.34
C GLU A 155 -9.97 -2.09 -2.19
N GLY A 156 -9.54 -0.84 -2.04
CA GLY A 156 -8.69 -0.41 -0.92
C GLY A 156 -8.94 1.05 -0.58
N ASP A 157 -8.82 1.39 0.70
CA ASP A 157 -8.81 2.77 1.18
C ASP A 157 -7.35 3.17 1.40
N LEU A 158 -6.79 3.92 0.45
CA LEU A 158 -5.36 4.21 0.44
C LEU A 158 -5.00 5.37 1.39
N ASP A 159 -5.97 6.10 1.90
CA ASP A 159 -5.84 7.34 2.67
C ASP A 159 -6.24 7.18 4.14
N ASP A 160 -7.09 6.19 4.43
CA ASP A 160 -8.02 6.16 5.58
C ASP A 160 -9.01 7.34 5.59
N ASP A 161 -9.46 7.81 4.42
CA ASP A 161 -10.46 8.89 4.31
C ASP A 161 -11.89 8.38 4.08
N GLY A 162 -12.05 7.07 3.90
CA GLY A 162 -13.33 6.41 3.65
C GLY A 162 -13.70 6.31 2.17
N ASP A 163 -12.96 6.97 1.27
CA ASP A 163 -13.12 6.79 -0.17
C ASP A 163 -12.28 5.60 -0.64
N THR A 164 -12.91 4.70 -1.40
CA THR A 164 -12.23 3.49 -1.87
C THR A 164 -11.77 3.63 -3.31
N PHE A 165 -10.53 3.23 -3.52
CA PHE A 165 -9.96 3.01 -4.83
C PHE A 165 -10.35 1.62 -5.31
N ILE A 166 -10.97 1.53 -6.49
CA ILE A 166 -11.44 0.27 -7.05
C ILE A 166 -10.79 0.01 -8.41
N LEU A 167 -10.24 -1.19 -8.56
CA LEU A 167 -9.78 -1.71 -9.84
C LEU A 167 -10.57 -2.93 -10.25
N GLU A 168 -10.92 -3.02 -11.52
CA GLU A 168 -11.71 -4.10 -12.07
C GLU A 168 -11.09 -4.69 -13.34
N VAL A 169 -11.24 -6.00 -13.50
CA VAL A 169 -10.89 -6.72 -14.72
C VAL A 169 -12.02 -7.67 -15.11
N TYR A 170 -12.20 -7.86 -16.41
CA TYR A 170 -13.34 -8.59 -16.96
C TYR A 170 -12.91 -9.60 -18.01
N SER A 171 -13.68 -10.67 -18.14
CA SER A 171 -13.49 -11.70 -19.19
C SER A 171 -13.52 -11.17 -20.62
N GLN A 172 -14.33 -10.14 -20.88
CA GLN A 172 -14.53 -9.57 -22.23
C GLN A 172 -13.53 -8.45 -22.55
N SER A 173 -12.72 -8.01 -21.59
CA SER A 173 -11.80 -6.89 -21.77
C SER A 173 -10.35 -7.25 -21.49
N ARG A 174 -9.46 -6.72 -22.32
CA ARG A 174 -8.03 -6.79 -22.04
C ARG A 174 -7.58 -5.76 -21.02
N ASN A 175 -8.35 -4.69 -20.88
CA ASN A 175 -8.03 -3.55 -20.05
C ASN A 175 -8.46 -3.79 -18.60
N MET A 176 -7.79 -3.06 -17.72
CA MET A 176 -8.18 -2.91 -16.33
C MET A 176 -8.86 -1.55 -16.20
N PHE A 177 -9.93 -1.50 -15.43
CA PHE A 177 -10.75 -0.31 -15.25
C PHE A 177 -10.58 0.21 -13.83
N ASN A 178 -10.62 1.53 -13.68
CA ASN A 178 -10.67 2.20 -12.40
C ASN A 178 -12.08 2.74 -12.18
N SER A 179 -12.76 2.26 -11.14
CA SER A 179 -14.15 2.63 -10.83
C SER A 179 -14.22 3.29 -9.46
N ALA A 180 -13.92 4.58 -9.37
CA ALA A 180 -13.97 5.30 -8.09
C ALA A 180 -15.36 5.15 -7.42
N ALA A 181 -15.41 4.67 -6.17
CA ALA A 181 -16.65 4.57 -5.40
C ALA A 181 -17.17 5.93 -4.87
N GLY A 182 -16.37 6.99 -4.99
CA GLY A 182 -16.73 8.35 -4.58
C GLY A 182 -16.04 9.35 -5.49
N THR A 183 -16.83 10.13 -6.23
CA THR A 183 -16.42 11.35 -6.96
C THR A 183 -15.14 11.29 -7.81
N GLY A 184 -15.33 11.01 -9.10
CA GLY A 184 -14.37 11.38 -10.15
C GLY A 184 -13.58 10.19 -10.68
N GLY A 185 -14.24 9.39 -11.53
CA GLY A 185 -13.52 8.51 -12.45
C GLY A 185 -12.71 9.36 -13.43
N TRP A 186 -11.41 9.11 -13.50
CA TRP A 186 -10.60 9.44 -14.68
C TRP A 186 -10.13 8.15 -15.32
N GLU A 187 -10.10 8.21 -16.65
CA GLU A 187 -9.65 7.22 -17.63
C GLU A 187 -8.37 6.45 -17.24
#